data_AF-A0A8T6I2Y7-F1
#
_entry.id   AF-A0A8T6I2Y7-F1
#
_cell.length_a   1.000
_cell.length_b   1.000
_cell.length_c   1.000
_cell.angle_alpha   90.00
_cell.angle_beta   90.00
_cell.angle_gamma   90.00
#
_symmetry.space_group_name_H-M   'P 1'
#
loop_
_entity.id
_entity.type
_entity.pdbx_description
1 polymer ?
#
loop_
_entity_poly.entity_id
_entity_poly.type
_entity_poly.pdbx_seq_one_letter_code
_entity_poly.pdbx_strand_id
1 'polypeptide(L)'
;MHIFLDESGSFVPAAVGNAWNSIAAYVVPEAHRAKTLAVLGKLKRDIGATRKDEVKLRQLCEDAYLRFLGDLSCLGGVLYVTLIDMGANDESTIKEHQRNQAAGIVEHIDKMKYKGGRLGVRRLADQVLELPPQLYVQLQCQVILVDTVIRSALLYFVQRHPKALGRFRWCIDQKNATRTRYETVFFALTPGFLQSKSLGEPHAMLEGADYRAFARFEYQPGEQPTYLKDAYGIDTGPDPGIDVGKIWRDDFKFVDSRCTPGVQIADLLAAGIRRTLRHGFAQNDQAAALLGSLMVQAPGGSPPARLITLAESSYLDEASARLVDVMTYSARGMVTARQQLRH
;
A
#
# COMPACT_ATOMS: atom_id res chain seq x y z
N MET A 1 10.33 -9.79 -5.01
CA MET A 1 8.96 -9.57 -5.49
C MET A 1 8.86 -8.23 -6.21
N HIS A 2 7.83 -8.08 -7.04
CA HIS A 2 7.46 -6.82 -7.68
C HIS A 2 6.24 -6.24 -6.98
N ILE A 3 6.24 -4.94 -6.74
CA ILE A 3 5.18 -4.22 -6.06
C ILE A 3 4.77 -3.07 -6.97
N PHE A 4 3.61 -3.21 -7.59
CA PHE A 4 3.07 -2.20 -8.50
C PHE A 4 2.02 -1.38 -7.77
N LEU A 5 2.17 -0.07 -7.74
CA LEU A 5 1.29 0.84 -7.02
C LEU A 5 0.67 1.86 -7.98
N ASP A 6 -0.64 2.06 -7.84
CA ASP A 6 -1.36 3.17 -8.45
C ASP A 6 -2.55 3.57 -7.58
N GLU A 7 -3.13 4.74 -7.87
CA GLU A 7 -4.32 5.25 -7.20
C GLU A 7 -5.48 5.52 -8.16
N SER A 8 -6.69 5.51 -7.61
CA SER A 8 -7.90 5.92 -8.32
C SER A 8 -8.71 6.86 -7.46
N GLY A 9 -9.04 8.02 -8.04
CA GLY A 9 -9.77 9.08 -7.37
C GLY A 9 -9.02 10.40 -7.37
N SER A 10 -9.71 11.49 -7.02
CA SER A 10 -9.13 12.83 -6.96
C SER A 10 -8.62 13.21 -5.57
N PHE A 11 -9.02 12.48 -4.52
CA PHE A 11 -8.72 12.79 -3.12
C PHE A 11 -9.18 14.20 -2.70
N VAL A 12 -10.14 14.78 -3.43
CA VAL A 12 -10.74 16.08 -3.12
C VAL A 12 -11.92 15.87 -2.18
N PRO A 13 -12.08 16.69 -1.13
CA PRO A 13 -13.24 16.66 -0.25
C PRO A 13 -14.54 16.71 -1.06
N ALA A 14 -15.51 15.88 -0.68
CA ALA A 14 -16.80 15.81 -1.32
C ALA A 14 -17.90 16.26 -0.34
N ALA A 15 -18.92 16.94 -0.86
CA ALA A 15 -20.07 17.36 -0.05
C ALA A 15 -21.03 16.20 0.29
N VAL A 16 -20.84 15.04 -0.35
CA VAL A 16 -21.67 13.85 -0.19
C VAL A 16 -20.79 12.64 0.12
N GLY A 17 -21.30 11.72 0.92
CA GLY A 17 -20.68 10.41 1.17
C GLY A 17 -20.54 9.56 -0.10
N ASN A 18 -19.91 8.39 0.03
CA ASN A 18 -19.64 7.47 -1.07
C ASN A 18 -18.69 8.07 -2.14
N ALA A 19 -17.87 9.04 -1.75
CA ALA A 19 -16.83 9.62 -2.57
C ALA A 19 -15.52 8.85 -2.41
N TRP A 20 -15.58 7.52 -2.57
CA TRP A 20 -14.43 6.64 -2.38
C TRP A 20 -13.25 6.99 -3.28
N ASN A 21 -12.06 6.97 -2.68
CA ASN A 21 -10.77 6.99 -3.35
C ASN A 21 -9.98 5.78 -2.85
N SER A 22 -9.13 5.25 -3.71
CA SER A 22 -8.41 4.01 -3.44
C SER A 22 -6.97 4.11 -3.87
N ILE A 23 -6.07 3.50 -3.11
CA ILE A 23 -4.69 3.25 -3.51
C ILE A 23 -4.48 1.76 -3.44
N ALA A 24 -4.02 1.17 -4.55
CA ALA A 24 -3.81 -0.27 -4.65
C ALA A 24 -2.33 -0.58 -4.86
N ALA A 25 -1.87 -1.62 -4.19
CA ALA A 25 -0.58 -2.26 -4.46
C ALA A 25 -0.81 -3.71 -4.86
N TYR A 26 -0.39 -4.09 -6.06
CA TYR A 26 -0.39 -5.48 -6.50
C TYR A 26 1.02 -6.06 -6.40
N VAL A 27 1.18 -6.99 -5.45
CA VAL A 27 2.45 -7.61 -5.08
C VAL A 27 2.56 -8.98 -5.73
N VAL A 28 3.58 -9.17 -6.56
CA VAL A 28 3.77 -10.38 -7.37
C VAL A 28 5.13 -11.01 -7.05
N PRO A 29 5.19 -12.30 -6.65
CA PRO A 29 6.46 -12.99 -6.50
C PRO A 29 7.13 -13.14 -7.87
N GLU A 30 8.47 -13.11 -7.91
CA GLU A 30 9.24 -13.13 -9.16
C GLU A 30 8.79 -14.25 -10.12
N ALA A 31 8.58 -15.45 -9.56
CA ALA A 31 8.19 -16.64 -10.29
C ALA A 31 6.85 -16.51 -11.04
N HIS A 32 5.95 -15.62 -10.61
CA HIS A 32 4.63 -15.43 -11.22
C HIS A 32 4.55 -14.21 -12.12
N ARG A 33 5.57 -13.34 -12.15
CA ARG A 33 5.55 -12.09 -12.91
C ARG A 33 5.16 -12.30 -14.37
N ALA A 34 5.81 -13.22 -15.08
CA ALA A 34 5.54 -13.44 -16.50
C ALA A 34 4.09 -13.85 -16.77
N LYS A 35 3.54 -14.75 -15.94
CA LYS A 35 2.14 -15.19 -16.03
C LYS A 35 1.16 -14.05 -15.74
N THR A 36 1.44 -13.25 -14.71
CA THR A 36 0.65 -12.06 -14.39
C THR A 36 0.60 -11.08 -15.56
N LEU A 37 1.74 -10.79 -16.19
CA LEU A 37 1.76 -9.88 -17.35
C LEU A 37 1.06 -10.47 -18.57
N ALA A 38 1.07 -11.80 -18.72
CA ALA A 38 0.34 -12.49 -19.78
C ALA A 38 -1.19 -12.35 -19.63
N VAL A 39 -1.72 -12.28 -18.40
CA VAL A 39 -3.16 -12.03 -18.13
C VAL A 39 -3.57 -10.66 -18.64
N LEU A 40 -2.82 -9.59 -18.32
CA LEU A 40 -3.10 -8.27 -18.91
C LEU A 40 -2.95 -8.30 -20.44
N GLY A 41 -1.93 -8.99 -20.95
CA GLY A 41 -1.76 -9.15 -22.39
C GLY A 41 -2.94 -9.85 -23.08
N LYS A 42 -3.60 -10.80 -22.40
CA LYS A 42 -4.83 -11.46 -22.87
C LYS A 42 -5.99 -10.46 -22.88
N LEU A 43 -6.23 -9.76 -21.77
CA LEU A 43 -7.26 -8.71 -21.69
C LEU A 43 -7.12 -7.68 -22.83
N LYS A 44 -5.89 -7.22 -23.10
CA LYS A 44 -5.62 -6.28 -24.20
C LYS A 44 -6.05 -6.83 -25.56
N ARG A 45 -5.70 -8.09 -25.87
CA ARG A 45 -6.11 -8.72 -27.12
C ARG A 45 -7.62 -8.88 -27.23
N ASP A 46 -8.27 -9.25 -26.13
CA ASP A 46 -9.72 -9.49 -26.10
C ASP A 46 -10.52 -8.21 -26.40
N ILE A 47 -9.95 -7.03 -26.12
CA ILE A 47 -10.56 -5.73 -26.43
C ILE A 47 -9.98 -5.06 -27.70
N GLY A 48 -9.13 -5.76 -28.46
CA GLY A 48 -8.50 -5.23 -29.68
C GLY A 48 -7.38 -4.21 -29.44
N ALA A 49 -6.88 -4.07 -28.21
CA ALA A 49 -5.77 -3.18 -27.88
C ALA A 49 -4.40 -3.84 -28.15
N THR A 50 -3.42 -3.03 -28.52
CA THR A 50 -2.04 -3.46 -28.72
C THR A 50 -1.27 -3.55 -27.41
N ARG A 51 -0.07 -4.13 -27.43
CA ARG A 51 0.79 -4.22 -26.23
C ARG A 51 1.18 -2.86 -25.66
N LYS A 52 1.28 -1.83 -26.52
CA LYS A 52 1.70 -0.47 -26.15
C LYS A 52 0.56 0.38 -25.60
N ASP A 53 -0.68 -0.01 -25.87
CA ASP A 53 -1.84 0.77 -25.44
C ASP A 53 -2.04 0.64 -23.94
N GLU A 54 -2.31 1.76 -23.28
CA GLU A 54 -2.73 1.77 -21.89
C GLU A 54 -4.22 1.47 -21.82
N VAL A 55 -4.57 0.46 -21.02
CA VAL A 55 -5.97 0.05 -20.83
C VAL A 55 -6.48 0.58 -19.51
N LYS A 56 -7.60 1.29 -19.57
CA LYS A 56 -8.31 1.84 -18.42
C LYS A 56 -9.64 1.12 -18.22
N LEU A 57 -10.10 1.04 -16.98
CA LEU A 57 -11.34 0.33 -16.63
C LEU A 57 -12.56 0.81 -17.42
N ARG A 58 -12.65 2.11 -17.71
CA ARG A 58 -13.75 2.71 -18.50
C ARG A 58 -13.85 2.20 -19.94
N GLN A 59 -12.79 1.58 -20.47
CA GLN A 59 -12.75 1.00 -21.81
C GLN A 59 -13.19 -0.46 -21.83
N LEU A 60 -13.39 -1.08 -20.66
CA LEU A 60 -13.73 -2.49 -20.53
C LEU A 60 -15.24 -2.65 -20.34
N CYS A 61 -15.83 -3.63 -21.01
CA CYS A 61 -17.12 -4.14 -20.56
C CYS A 61 -16.93 -4.94 -19.27
N GLU A 62 -18.00 -5.03 -18.48
CA GLU A 62 -17.97 -5.66 -17.15
C GLU A 62 -17.47 -7.11 -17.21
N ASP A 63 -17.98 -7.91 -18.14
CA ASP A 63 -17.57 -9.31 -18.30
C ASP A 63 -16.07 -9.48 -18.58
N ALA A 64 -15.47 -8.59 -19.38
CA ALA A 64 -14.04 -8.63 -19.64
C ALA A 64 -13.25 -8.34 -18.36
N TYR A 65 -13.71 -7.37 -17.57
CA TYR A 65 -13.09 -7.04 -16.30
C TYR A 65 -13.21 -8.17 -15.27
N LEU A 66 -14.39 -8.77 -15.12
CA LEU A 66 -14.60 -9.91 -14.21
C LEU A 66 -13.77 -11.13 -14.61
N ARG A 67 -13.68 -11.44 -15.91
CA ARG A 67 -12.78 -12.50 -16.42
C ARG A 67 -11.32 -12.19 -16.12
N PHE A 68 -10.89 -10.94 -16.30
CA PHE A 68 -9.53 -10.52 -15.95
C PHE A 68 -9.22 -10.73 -14.46
N LEU A 69 -10.14 -10.39 -13.56
CA LEU A 69 -9.97 -10.66 -12.13
C LEU A 69 -9.91 -12.15 -11.83
N GLY A 70 -10.77 -12.97 -12.46
CA GLY A 70 -10.74 -14.43 -12.33
C GLY A 70 -9.43 -15.06 -12.82
N ASP A 71 -8.89 -14.58 -13.94
CA ASP A 71 -7.59 -15.03 -14.44
C ASP A 71 -6.45 -14.64 -13.48
N LEU A 72 -6.51 -13.44 -12.86
CA LEU A 72 -5.53 -13.02 -11.85
C LEU A 72 -5.65 -13.82 -10.54
N SER A 73 -6.85 -14.21 -10.13
CA SER A 73 -7.06 -14.90 -8.86
C SER A 73 -6.45 -16.31 -8.84
N CYS A 74 -6.30 -16.90 -10.02
CA CYS A 74 -5.59 -18.16 -10.23
C CYS A 74 -4.05 -18.05 -10.09
N LEU A 75 -3.51 -16.84 -9.89
CA LEU A 75 -2.09 -16.57 -9.74
C LEU A 75 -1.74 -16.18 -8.29
N GLY A 76 -0.47 -16.36 -7.91
CA GLY A 76 0.01 -16.05 -6.55
C GLY A 76 0.34 -14.58 -6.28
N GLY A 77 -0.19 -13.64 -7.06
CA GLY A 77 -0.09 -12.20 -6.77
C GLY A 77 -1.13 -11.76 -5.75
N VAL A 78 -0.83 -10.76 -4.93
CA VAL A 78 -1.69 -10.29 -3.83
C VAL A 78 -2.00 -8.81 -4.00
N LEU A 79 -3.27 -8.45 -3.84
CA LEU A 79 -3.77 -7.08 -3.82
C LEU A 79 -3.84 -6.58 -2.37
N TYR A 80 -3.21 -5.43 -2.13
CA TYR A 80 -3.38 -4.62 -0.91
C TYR A 80 -4.04 -3.31 -1.30
N VAL A 81 -4.98 -2.82 -0.48
CA VAL A 81 -5.72 -1.60 -0.79
C VAL A 81 -5.90 -0.75 0.45
N THR A 82 -5.74 0.54 0.26
CA THR A 82 -6.17 1.58 1.19
C THR A 82 -7.33 2.35 0.59
N LEU A 83 -8.35 2.63 1.40
CA LEU A 83 -9.60 3.28 1.01
C LEU A 83 -9.90 4.45 1.93
N ILE A 84 -10.38 5.54 1.34
CA ILE A 84 -10.88 6.70 2.06
C ILE A 84 -12.11 7.28 1.37
N ASP A 85 -13.15 7.56 2.14
CA ASP A 85 -14.31 8.31 1.68
C ASP A 85 -14.08 9.80 1.91
N MET A 86 -13.92 10.56 0.83
CA MET A 86 -13.72 12.01 0.92
C MET A 86 -15.02 12.77 1.24
N GLY A 87 -16.17 12.10 1.27
CA GLY A 87 -17.41 12.65 1.81
C GLY A 87 -17.44 12.72 3.33
N ALA A 88 -16.60 11.93 4.00
CA ALA A 88 -16.49 11.90 5.46
C ALA A 88 -15.30 12.72 6.00
N ASN A 89 -14.56 13.41 5.12
CA ASN A 89 -13.34 14.13 5.49
C ASN A 89 -13.41 15.56 4.94
N ASP A 90 -13.81 16.51 5.79
CA ASP A 90 -13.81 17.93 5.42
C ASP A 90 -12.40 18.52 5.39
N GLU A 91 -12.28 19.68 4.73
CA GLU A 91 -10.99 20.35 4.54
C GLU A 91 -10.35 20.81 5.86
N SER A 92 -11.16 21.21 6.85
CA SER A 92 -10.66 21.61 8.18
C SER A 92 -9.98 20.45 8.90
N THR A 93 -10.62 19.30 8.93
CA THR A 93 -10.12 18.05 9.52
C THR A 93 -8.82 17.63 8.86
N ILE A 94 -8.76 17.68 7.52
CA ILE A 94 -7.56 17.37 6.76
C ILE A 94 -6.41 18.31 7.13
N LYS A 95 -6.67 19.63 7.17
CA LYS A 95 -5.66 20.65 7.51
C LYS A 95 -5.21 20.57 8.96
N GLU A 96 -6.10 20.20 9.87
CA GLU A 96 -5.75 19.97 11.28
C GLU A 96 -4.85 18.73 11.40
N HIS A 97 -5.25 17.60 10.82
CA HIS A 97 -4.42 16.40 10.77
C HIS A 97 -3.05 16.69 10.13
N GLN A 98 -3.00 17.47 9.05
CA GLN A 98 -1.75 17.89 8.39
C GLN A 98 -0.85 18.72 9.31
N ARG A 99 -1.42 19.68 10.04
CA ARG A 99 -0.67 20.49 11.01
C ARG A 99 -0.14 19.65 12.16
N ASN A 100 -0.95 18.72 12.67
CA ASN A 100 -0.54 17.83 13.76
C ASN A 100 0.59 16.88 13.31
N GLN A 101 0.53 16.32 12.10
CA GLN A 101 1.62 15.51 11.55
C GLN A 101 2.91 16.32 11.38
N ALA A 102 2.83 17.53 10.83
CA ALA A 102 4.01 18.39 10.69
C ALA A 102 4.60 18.80 12.05
N ALA A 103 3.77 19.07 13.06
CA ALA A 103 4.21 19.33 14.42
C ALA A 103 4.93 18.10 15.03
N GLY A 104 4.36 16.90 14.86
CA GLY A 104 4.99 15.65 15.31
C GLY A 104 6.35 15.39 14.68
N ILE A 105 6.56 15.77 13.41
CA ILE A 105 7.87 15.65 12.74
C ILE A 105 8.94 16.49 13.45
N VAL A 106 8.60 17.67 13.98
CA VAL A 106 9.56 18.59 14.60
C VAL A 106 9.57 18.55 16.13
N GLU A 107 8.68 17.78 16.76
CA GLU A 107 8.44 17.75 18.21
C GLU A 107 9.72 17.56 19.02
N HIS A 108 10.65 16.76 18.52
CA HIS A 108 11.90 16.39 19.20
C HIS A 108 13.16 16.84 18.45
N ILE A 109 13.02 17.87 17.61
CA ILE A 109 14.13 18.37 16.79
C ILE A 109 15.33 18.89 17.61
N ASP A 110 15.07 19.36 18.83
CA ASP A 110 16.07 19.85 19.78
C ASP A 110 16.98 18.73 20.28
N LYS A 111 16.48 17.49 20.36
CA LYS A 111 17.25 16.29 20.75
C LYS A 111 18.27 15.87 19.68
N MET A 112 18.19 16.39 18.46
CA MET A 112 19.11 16.03 17.38
C MET A 112 20.48 16.72 17.54
N LYS A 113 21.54 15.90 17.60
CA LYS A 113 22.93 16.34 17.74
C LYS A 113 23.41 17.25 16.59
N TYR A 114 23.05 16.94 15.35
CA TYR A 114 23.61 17.61 14.16
C TYR A 114 22.70 18.72 13.62
N LYS A 115 23.26 19.91 13.41
CA LYS A 115 22.55 21.06 12.82
C LYS A 115 21.95 20.76 11.44
N GLY A 116 22.69 20.03 10.59
CA GLY A 116 22.20 19.61 9.27
C GLY A 116 20.96 18.72 9.35
N GLY A 117 20.93 17.79 10.31
CA GLY A 117 19.76 16.94 10.57
C GLY A 117 18.54 17.75 10.99
N ARG A 118 18.72 18.73 11.90
CA ARG A 118 17.65 19.65 12.32
C ARG A 118 17.07 20.43 11.14
N LEU A 119 17.92 20.99 10.29
CA LEU A 119 17.46 21.69 9.09
C LEU A 119 16.71 20.76 8.13
N GLY A 120 17.18 19.52 7.97
CA GLY A 120 16.51 18.50 7.17
C GLY A 120 15.11 18.17 7.69
N VAL A 121 14.96 17.93 8.99
CA VAL A 121 13.67 17.62 9.62
C VAL A 121 12.68 18.80 9.52
N ARG A 122 13.13 20.04 9.76
CA ARG A 122 12.30 21.23 9.51
C ARG A 122 11.80 21.29 8.08
N ARG A 123 12.72 21.15 7.12
CA ARG A 123 12.38 21.17 5.69
C ARG A 123 11.36 20.10 5.34
N LEU A 124 11.44 18.92 5.95
CA LEU A 124 10.49 17.84 5.75
C LEU A 124 9.09 18.21 6.30
N ALA A 125 9.02 18.82 7.49
CA ALA A 125 7.76 19.30 8.05
C ALA A 125 7.14 20.43 7.20
N ASP A 126 7.95 21.39 6.76
CA ASP A 126 7.52 22.47 5.85
C ASP A 126 6.98 21.88 4.54
N GLN A 127 7.67 20.87 4.00
CA GLN A 127 7.21 20.15 2.82
C GLN A 127 5.87 19.46 3.00
N VAL A 128 5.57 18.91 4.19
CA VAL A 128 4.25 18.35 4.52
C VAL A 128 3.21 19.45 4.54
N LEU A 129 3.46 20.58 5.22
CA LEU A 129 2.53 21.70 5.34
C LEU A 129 2.20 22.34 3.99
N GLU A 130 3.16 22.37 3.07
CA GLU A 130 2.99 22.93 1.73
C GLU A 130 2.27 21.99 0.75
N LEU A 131 1.96 20.74 1.12
CA LEU A 131 1.17 19.87 0.27
C LEU A 131 -0.28 20.37 0.18
N PRO A 132 -0.86 20.48 -1.04
CA PRO A 132 -2.29 20.62 -1.20
C PRO A 132 -3.06 19.52 -0.46
N PRO A 133 -4.25 19.79 0.13
CA PRO A 133 -5.00 18.82 0.93
C PRO A 133 -5.18 17.47 0.26
N GLN A 134 -5.51 17.45 -1.04
CA GLN A 134 -5.67 16.22 -1.82
C GLN A 134 -4.39 15.35 -1.86
N LEU A 135 -3.23 15.98 -2.03
CA LEU A 135 -1.94 15.28 -2.09
C LEU A 135 -1.49 14.83 -0.70
N TYR A 136 -1.86 15.59 0.33
CA TYR A 136 -1.64 15.17 1.70
C TYR A 136 -2.45 13.92 2.06
N VAL A 137 -3.74 13.86 1.71
CA VAL A 137 -4.56 12.67 1.93
C VAL A 137 -4.00 11.48 1.16
N GLN A 138 -3.62 11.68 -0.11
CA GLN A 138 -2.99 10.64 -0.92
C GLN A 138 -1.69 10.14 -0.27
N LEU A 139 -0.83 11.04 0.24
CA LEU A 139 0.38 10.67 0.98
C LEU A 139 0.07 9.75 2.16
N GLN A 140 -0.89 10.11 3.01
CA GLN A 140 -1.26 9.30 4.19
C GLN A 140 -1.75 7.91 3.77
N CYS A 141 -2.59 7.84 2.76
CA CYS A 141 -3.10 6.58 2.23
C CYS A 141 -1.98 5.69 1.66
N GLN A 142 -1.02 6.28 0.92
CA GLN A 142 0.12 5.55 0.36
C GLN A 142 1.05 5.04 1.44
N VAL A 143 1.37 5.85 2.46
CA VAL A 143 2.22 5.44 3.58
C VAL A 143 1.60 4.26 4.33
N ILE A 144 0.28 4.29 4.58
CA ILE A 144 -0.44 3.20 5.25
C ILE A 144 -0.49 1.95 4.37
N LEU A 145 -0.64 2.11 3.05
CA LEU A 145 -0.57 0.99 2.12
C LEU A 145 0.81 0.33 2.12
N VAL A 146 1.89 1.12 2.08
CA VAL A 146 3.27 0.62 2.09
C VAL A 146 3.55 -0.14 3.39
N ASP A 147 3.14 0.40 4.54
CA ASP A 147 3.22 -0.28 5.84
C ASP A 147 2.48 -1.63 5.82
N THR A 148 1.25 -1.63 5.32
CA THR A 148 0.42 -2.84 5.19
C THR A 148 1.10 -3.88 4.30
N VAL A 149 1.66 -3.46 3.16
CA VAL A 149 2.39 -4.34 2.24
C VAL A 149 3.61 -4.94 2.95
N ILE A 150 4.43 -4.16 3.63
CA ILE A 150 5.65 -4.67 4.29
C ILE A 150 5.27 -5.70 5.36
N ARG A 151 4.31 -5.39 6.23
CA ARG A 151 3.87 -6.28 7.31
C ARG A 151 3.23 -7.56 6.78
N SER A 152 2.24 -7.44 5.90
CA SER A 152 1.44 -8.59 5.47
C SER A 152 2.15 -9.40 4.38
N ALA A 153 2.81 -8.77 3.42
CA ALA A 153 3.46 -9.51 2.33
C ALA A 153 4.64 -10.32 2.85
N LEU A 154 5.37 -9.83 3.85
CA LEU A 154 6.44 -10.59 4.51
C LEU A 154 5.90 -11.90 5.11
N LEU A 155 4.85 -11.83 5.93
CA LEU A 155 4.20 -13.00 6.54
C LEU A 155 3.60 -13.93 5.50
N TYR A 156 2.95 -13.39 4.47
CA TYR A 156 2.28 -14.18 3.45
C TYR A 156 3.27 -14.91 2.53
N PHE A 157 4.32 -14.22 2.07
CA PHE A 157 5.26 -14.76 1.09
C PHE A 157 6.38 -15.58 1.71
N VAL A 158 6.74 -15.42 2.98
CA VAL A 158 7.74 -16.31 3.60
C VAL A 158 7.28 -17.78 3.57
N GLN A 159 5.97 -18.01 3.73
CA GLN A 159 5.37 -19.35 3.74
C GLN A 159 5.26 -19.99 2.34
N ARG A 160 5.20 -19.17 1.29
CA ARG A 160 4.79 -19.60 -0.08
C ARG A 160 5.89 -19.42 -1.10
N HIS A 161 6.62 -18.32 -1.01
CA HIS A 161 7.67 -17.90 -1.93
C HIS A 161 8.81 -17.20 -1.16
N PRO A 162 9.50 -17.86 -0.22
CA PRO A 162 10.49 -17.22 0.66
C PRO A 162 11.59 -16.49 -0.12
N LYS A 163 12.04 -17.05 -1.25
CA LYS A 163 13.02 -16.41 -2.15
C LYS A 163 12.55 -15.05 -2.71
N ALA A 164 11.24 -14.81 -2.78
CA ALA A 164 10.70 -13.54 -3.27
C ALA A 164 10.98 -12.37 -2.30
N LEU A 165 11.28 -12.65 -1.02
CA LEU A 165 11.60 -11.65 -0.01
C LEU A 165 13.00 -11.06 -0.15
N GLY A 166 13.86 -11.61 -1.01
CA GLY A 166 15.22 -11.09 -1.20
C GLY A 166 15.32 -9.77 -1.98
N ARG A 167 14.19 -9.24 -2.49
CA ARG A 167 14.16 -7.97 -3.21
C ARG A 167 12.76 -7.38 -3.22
N PHE A 168 12.62 -6.09 -2.90
CA PHE A 168 11.35 -5.36 -2.91
C PHE A 168 11.40 -4.34 -4.03
N ARG A 169 10.78 -4.65 -5.19
CA ARG A 169 10.84 -3.76 -6.37
C ARG A 169 9.59 -2.91 -6.44
N TRP A 170 9.67 -1.69 -5.95
CA TRP A 170 8.57 -0.73 -5.97
C TRP A 170 8.53 -0.05 -7.34
N CYS A 171 7.38 -0.16 -8.01
CA CYS A 171 7.10 0.45 -9.30
C CYS A 171 5.82 1.26 -9.14
N ILE A 172 5.95 2.58 -9.14
CA ILE A 172 4.85 3.51 -8.87
C ILE A 172 4.57 4.31 -10.12
N ASP A 173 3.30 4.46 -10.48
CA ASP A 173 2.91 5.28 -11.62
C ASP A 173 3.42 6.72 -11.46
N GLN A 174 4.20 7.19 -12.44
CA GLN A 174 4.69 8.56 -12.45
C GLN A 174 3.62 9.48 -13.05
N LYS A 175 3.37 10.64 -12.44
CA LYS A 175 2.37 11.57 -13.00
C LYS A 175 2.90 12.41 -14.14
N ASN A 176 4.19 12.71 -14.11
CA ASN A 176 4.87 13.53 -15.10
C ASN A 176 6.19 12.88 -15.52
N ALA A 177 6.73 13.31 -16.66
CA ALA A 177 8.07 12.89 -17.10
C ALA A 177 9.17 13.34 -16.13
N THR A 178 8.95 14.45 -15.42
CA THR A 178 9.82 14.92 -14.35
C THR A 178 9.20 14.64 -12.99
N ARG A 179 10.07 14.27 -12.05
CA ARG A 179 9.66 13.96 -10.69
C ARG A 179 8.97 15.17 -10.07
N THR A 180 7.77 14.97 -9.57
CA THR A 180 6.99 16.02 -8.93
C THR A 180 7.49 16.32 -7.52
N ARG A 181 7.09 17.47 -6.98
CA ARG A 181 7.31 17.80 -5.56
C ARG A 181 6.71 16.72 -4.66
N TYR A 182 5.49 16.28 -4.95
CA TYR A 182 4.80 15.23 -4.21
C TYR A 182 5.62 13.93 -4.16
N GLU A 183 6.04 13.43 -5.32
CA GLU A 183 6.85 12.21 -5.44
C GLU A 183 8.19 12.30 -4.70
N THR A 184 8.75 13.51 -4.60
CA THR A 184 9.95 13.77 -3.80
C THR A 184 9.65 13.65 -2.31
N VAL A 185 8.58 14.30 -1.85
CA VAL A 185 8.13 14.28 -0.44
C VAL A 185 7.75 12.86 -0.01
N PHE A 186 6.94 12.17 -0.81
CA PHE A 186 6.51 10.80 -0.53
C PHE A 186 7.69 9.84 -0.32
N PHE A 187 8.63 9.82 -1.26
CA PHE A 187 9.80 8.96 -1.15
C PHE A 187 10.70 9.29 0.05
N ALA A 188 10.88 10.58 0.34
CA ALA A 188 11.77 11.02 1.42
C ALA A 188 11.17 10.72 2.80
N LEU A 189 9.87 10.96 2.98
CA LEU A 189 9.19 10.84 4.26
C LEU A 189 8.79 9.41 4.63
N THR A 190 8.44 8.58 3.65
CA THR A 190 7.87 7.24 3.89
C THR A 190 8.67 6.43 4.91
N PRO A 191 10.02 6.31 4.82
CA PRO A 191 10.80 5.56 5.81
C PRO A 191 10.65 6.05 7.26
N GLY A 192 10.56 7.37 7.47
CA GLY A 192 10.38 7.94 8.80
C GLY A 192 9.01 7.59 9.38
N PHE A 193 7.96 7.67 8.56
CA PHE A 193 6.62 7.24 8.97
C PHE A 193 6.54 5.74 9.24
N LEU A 194 7.17 4.90 8.39
CA LEU A 194 7.22 3.45 8.59
C LEU A 194 7.93 3.09 9.91
N GLN A 195 9.04 3.76 10.20
CA GLN A 195 9.75 3.56 11.45
C GLN A 195 8.89 3.97 12.66
N SER A 196 8.28 5.16 12.63
CA SER A 196 7.40 5.62 13.70
C SER A 196 6.26 4.63 13.97
N LYS A 197 5.62 4.10 12.91
CA LYS A 197 4.61 3.04 13.02
C LYS A 197 5.16 1.75 13.64
N SER A 198 6.36 1.35 13.25
CA SER A 198 7.00 0.14 13.79
C SER A 198 7.37 0.22 15.27
N LEU A 199 7.52 1.44 15.83
CA LEU A 199 7.75 1.62 17.27
C LEU A 199 6.48 1.36 18.09
N GLY A 200 5.31 1.78 17.59
CA GLY A 200 4.03 1.54 18.26
C GLY A 200 3.51 0.12 18.03
N GLU A 201 3.75 -0.43 16.85
CA GLU A 201 3.33 -1.79 16.48
C GLU A 201 4.51 -2.49 15.78
N PRO A 202 5.35 -3.25 16.51
CA PRO A 202 6.47 -3.97 15.93
C PRO A 202 6.06 -4.95 14.84
N HIS A 203 6.96 -5.23 13.89
CA HIS A 203 6.69 -6.21 12.83
C HIS A 203 6.66 -7.62 13.40
N ALA A 204 5.57 -8.35 13.15
CA ALA A 204 5.51 -9.77 13.47
C ALA A 204 6.36 -10.60 12.47
N MET A 205 6.95 -11.68 12.96
CA MET A 205 7.63 -12.69 12.15
C MET A 205 7.07 -14.08 12.49
N LEU A 206 7.03 -14.98 11.50
CA LEU A 206 6.59 -16.35 11.73
C LEU A 206 7.76 -17.21 12.21
N GLU A 207 7.62 -17.81 13.38
CA GLU A 207 8.62 -18.72 13.91
C GLU A 207 8.84 -19.92 12.96
N GLY A 208 10.10 -20.30 12.75
CA GLY A 208 10.49 -21.43 11.90
C GLY A 208 10.35 -21.20 10.39
N ALA A 209 9.96 -20.01 9.93
CA ALA A 209 9.88 -19.70 8.50
C ALA A 209 11.25 -19.38 7.89
N ASP A 210 11.40 -19.59 6.57
CA ASP A 210 12.67 -19.40 5.86
C ASP A 210 12.88 -17.93 5.44
N TYR A 211 13.47 -17.15 6.34
CA TYR A 211 13.83 -15.75 6.12
C TYR A 211 15.22 -15.53 5.51
N ARG A 212 15.94 -16.57 5.08
CA ARG A 212 17.32 -16.44 4.57
C ARG A 212 17.46 -15.45 3.42
N ALA A 213 16.46 -15.37 2.54
CA ALA A 213 16.46 -14.39 1.46
C ALA A 213 16.24 -12.95 1.96
N PHE A 214 15.51 -12.79 3.06
CA PHE A 214 15.16 -11.50 3.67
C PHE A 214 16.30 -10.91 4.53
N ALA A 215 17.21 -11.74 5.05
CA ALA A 215 18.28 -11.36 6.00
C ALA A 215 19.08 -10.08 5.63
N ARG A 216 19.19 -9.75 4.34
CA ARG A 216 19.84 -8.50 3.88
C ARG A 216 19.14 -7.21 4.33
N PHE A 217 17.89 -7.30 4.79
CA PHE A 217 17.08 -6.17 5.26
C PHE A 217 17.00 -6.13 6.80
N GLU A 218 17.67 -7.05 7.49
CA GLU A 218 17.82 -7.03 8.94
C GLU A 218 19.12 -6.31 9.29
N TYR A 219 19.10 -5.50 10.36
CA TYR A 219 20.31 -4.92 10.91
C TYR A 219 21.21 -6.04 11.44
N GLN A 220 22.48 -6.02 11.08
CA GLN A 220 23.44 -6.95 11.70
C GLN A 220 23.66 -6.57 13.17
N PRO A 221 24.09 -7.52 14.03
CA PRO A 221 24.45 -7.21 15.40
C PRO A 221 25.43 -6.04 15.48
N GLY A 222 25.06 -4.98 16.22
CA GLY A 222 25.86 -3.76 16.37
C GLY A 222 25.67 -2.70 15.28
N GLU A 223 24.95 -2.99 14.19
CA GLU A 223 24.58 -2.00 13.15
C GLU A 223 23.24 -1.32 13.43
N GLN A 224 22.53 -1.74 14.47
CA GLN A 224 21.25 -1.16 14.85
C GLN A 224 21.40 0.33 15.21
N PRO A 225 20.49 1.20 14.75
CA PRO A 225 20.57 2.62 15.10
C PRO A 225 20.39 2.85 16.60
N THR A 226 21.43 3.35 17.27
CA THR A 226 21.41 3.56 18.73
C THR A 226 20.62 4.81 19.14
N TYR A 227 20.33 5.71 18.21
CA TYR A 227 19.69 7.00 18.52
C TYR A 227 18.31 6.86 19.18
N LEU A 228 17.58 5.78 18.94
CA LEU A 228 16.30 5.51 19.59
C LEU A 228 16.48 5.34 21.10
N LYS A 229 17.51 4.60 21.50
CA LYS A 229 17.89 4.45 22.91
C LYS A 229 18.56 5.71 23.46
N ASP A 230 19.56 6.22 22.76
CA ASP A 230 20.42 7.31 23.24
C ASP A 230 19.67 8.65 23.37
N ALA A 231 18.76 8.95 22.44
CA ALA A 231 18.05 10.24 22.41
C ALA A 231 16.61 10.15 22.94
N TYR A 232 15.98 8.97 22.90
CA TYR A 232 14.56 8.81 23.26
C TYR A 232 14.32 7.80 24.39
N GLY A 233 15.35 7.07 24.85
CA GLY A 233 15.20 6.03 25.87
C GLY A 233 14.37 4.82 25.41
N ILE A 234 14.17 4.67 24.10
CA ILE A 234 13.38 3.57 23.54
C ILE A 234 14.28 2.35 23.37
N ASP A 235 14.03 1.30 24.15
CA ASP A 235 14.68 0.01 23.96
C ASP A 235 14.00 -0.75 22.83
N THR A 236 14.79 -1.18 21.85
CA THR A 236 14.33 -1.91 20.66
C THR A 236 14.42 -3.42 20.82
N GLY A 237 14.80 -3.90 22.01
CA GLY A 237 14.89 -5.32 22.31
C GLY A 237 16.15 -5.99 21.73
N PRO A 238 16.32 -7.29 21.99
CA PRO A 238 17.51 -8.04 21.58
C PRO A 238 17.46 -8.49 20.11
N ASP A 239 16.28 -8.52 19.48
CA ASP A 239 16.11 -9.06 18.14
C ASP A 239 16.66 -8.10 17.06
N PRO A 240 17.18 -8.64 15.94
CA PRO A 240 17.60 -7.83 14.80
C PRO A 240 16.42 -6.99 14.26
N GLY A 241 16.50 -5.67 14.41
CA GLY A 241 15.52 -4.76 13.80
C GLY A 241 15.51 -4.86 12.27
N ILE A 242 14.38 -4.52 11.66
CA ILE A 242 14.23 -4.46 10.19
C ILE A 242 14.60 -3.06 9.69
N ASP A 243 15.48 -2.99 8.69
CA ASP A 243 15.77 -1.76 7.94
C ASP A 243 14.69 -1.49 6.89
N VAL A 244 13.58 -0.89 7.35
CA VAL A 244 12.46 -0.47 6.49
C VAL A 244 12.89 0.58 5.45
N GLY A 245 13.95 1.34 5.73
CA GLY A 245 14.53 2.29 4.80
C GLY A 245 15.14 1.59 3.59
N LYS A 246 15.86 0.50 3.83
CA LYS A 246 16.44 -0.34 2.77
C LYS A 246 15.36 -1.05 1.95
N ILE A 247 14.33 -1.59 2.60
CA ILE A 247 13.16 -2.19 1.92
C ILE A 247 12.50 -1.19 0.97
N TRP A 248 12.37 0.06 1.39
CA TRP A 248 11.75 1.12 0.60
C TRP A 248 12.67 1.64 -0.51
N ARG A 249 13.95 1.90 -0.23
CA ARG A 249 14.83 2.67 -1.11
C ARG A 249 15.66 1.84 -2.11
N ASP A 250 16.01 0.59 -1.79
CA ASP A 250 16.99 -0.19 -2.58
C ASP A 250 16.57 -0.40 -4.05
N ASP A 251 15.29 -0.61 -4.32
CA ASP A 251 14.78 -0.80 -5.69
C ASP A 251 13.42 -0.12 -5.88
N PHE A 252 13.47 1.21 -5.82
CA PHE A 252 12.32 2.08 -5.99
C PHE A 252 12.37 2.81 -7.33
N LYS A 253 11.26 2.82 -8.07
CA LYS A 253 11.14 3.55 -9.33
C LYS A 253 9.76 4.16 -9.50
N PHE A 254 9.74 5.42 -9.93
CA PHE A 254 8.62 6.01 -10.65
C PHE A 254 8.71 5.57 -12.11
N VAL A 255 7.61 5.11 -12.68
CA VAL A 255 7.58 4.49 -14.01
C VAL A 255 6.37 4.94 -14.81
N ASP A 256 6.51 4.99 -16.13
CA ASP A 256 5.39 5.20 -17.04
C ASP A 256 4.53 3.91 -17.12
N SER A 257 3.24 4.02 -16.80
CA SER A 257 2.28 2.92 -16.91
C SER A 257 2.24 2.32 -18.31
N ARG A 258 2.41 3.10 -19.38
CA ARG A 258 2.41 2.62 -20.79
C ARG A 258 3.51 1.60 -21.05
N CYS A 259 4.65 1.80 -20.40
CA CYS A 259 5.82 0.94 -20.51
C CYS A 259 5.91 -0.11 -19.39
N THR A 260 5.05 -0.01 -18.37
CA THR A 260 5.07 -0.90 -17.20
C THR A 260 3.72 -1.60 -17.01
N PRO A 261 3.52 -2.77 -17.66
CA PRO A 261 2.26 -3.52 -17.59
C PRO A 261 1.78 -3.83 -16.17
N GLY A 262 2.68 -4.02 -15.20
CA GLY A 262 2.28 -4.28 -13.81
C GLY A 262 1.60 -3.08 -13.14
N VAL A 263 1.99 -1.85 -13.48
CA VAL A 263 1.33 -0.64 -12.98
C VAL A 263 -0.07 -0.49 -13.58
N GLN A 264 -0.26 -0.84 -14.86
CA GLN A 264 -1.61 -0.89 -15.45
C GLN A 264 -2.52 -1.90 -14.75
N ILE A 265 -1.97 -3.02 -14.24
CA ILE A 265 -2.76 -3.96 -13.42
C ILE A 265 -3.17 -3.27 -12.11
N ALA A 266 -2.26 -2.58 -11.42
CA ALA A 266 -2.58 -1.85 -10.20
C ALA A 266 -3.64 -0.77 -10.42
N ASP A 267 -3.57 -0.01 -11.52
CA ASP A 267 -4.58 0.98 -11.95
C ASP A 267 -5.98 0.34 -12.10
N LEU A 268 -6.07 -0.75 -12.86
CA LEU A 268 -7.32 -1.48 -13.07
C LEU A 268 -7.90 -2.04 -11.77
N LEU A 269 -7.06 -2.45 -10.82
CA LEU A 269 -7.49 -2.94 -9.50
C LEU A 269 -7.95 -1.78 -8.60
N ALA A 270 -7.21 -0.66 -8.55
CA ALA A 270 -7.61 0.54 -7.81
C ALA A 270 -8.96 1.06 -8.32
N ALA A 271 -9.08 1.28 -9.63
CA ALA A 271 -10.31 1.74 -10.26
C ALA A 271 -11.48 0.77 -10.03
N GLY A 272 -11.20 -0.54 -10.05
CA GLY A 272 -12.21 -1.57 -9.81
C GLY A 272 -12.77 -1.57 -8.40
N ILE A 273 -11.91 -1.48 -7.38
CA ILE A 273 -12.35 -1.37 -5.98
C ILE A 273 -13.22 -0.14 -5.81
N ARG A 274 -12.74 1.01 -6.29
CA ARG A 274 -13.48 2.27 -6.22
C ARG A 274 -14.84 2.18 -6.91
N ARG A 275 -14.90 1.58 -8.11
CA ARG A 275 -16.16 1.39 -8.84
C ARG A 275 -17.09 0.43 -8.10
N THR A 276 -16.57 -0.62 -7.49
CA THR A 276 -17.34 -1.60 -6.70
C THR A 276 -18.02 -0.93 -5.51
N LEU A 277 -17.26 -0.18 -4.69
CA LEU A 277 -17.81 0.50 -3.51
C LEU A 277 -18.80 1.62 -3.85
N ARG A 278 -18.68 2.21 -5.04
CA ARG A 278 -19.64 3.17 -5.58
C ARG A 278 -20.85 2.51 -6.25
N HIS A 279 -21.00 1.19 -6.12
CA HIS A 279 -22.05 0.39 -6.76
C HIS A 279 -22.12 0.54 -8.28
N GLY A 280 -20.98 0.75 -8.94
CA GLY A 280 -20.89 1.06 -10.36
C GLY A 280 -20.87 -0.14 -11.31
N PHE A 281 -20.92 -1.37 -10.80
CA PHE A 281 -21.10 -2.58 -11.61
C PHE A 281 -22.54 -3.09 -11.53
N ALA A 282 -23.00 -3.81 -12.55
CA ALA A 282 -24.26 -4.57 -12.45
C ALA A 282 -24.11 -5.73 -11.46
N GLN A 283 -22.95 -6.39 -11.45
CA GLN A 283 -22.62 -7.52 -10.58
C GLN A 283 -21.62 -7.13 -9.47
N ASN A 284 -21.96 -6.14 -8.62
CA ASN A 284 -21.04 -5.65 -7.58
C ASN A 284 -20.57 -6.74 -6.61
N ASP A 285 -21.42 -7.69 -6.23
CA ASP A 285 -21.02 -8.78 -5.32
C ASP A 285 -19.98 -9.70 -5.95
N GLN A 286 -20.12 -9.99 -7.24
CA GLN A 286 -19.14 -10.79 -7.97
C GLN A 286 -17.83 -10.02 -8.13
N ALA A 287 -17.89 -8.72 -8.45
CA ALA A 287 -16.70 -7.87 -8.51
C ALA A 287 -15.99 -7.83 -7.14
N ALA A 288 -16.73 -7.64 -6.06
CA ALA A 288 -16.21 -7.66 -4.69
C ALA A 288 -15.58 -9.01 -4.33
N ALA A 289 -16.23 -10.12 -4.65
CA ALA A 289 -15.70 -11.45 -4.37
C ALA A 289 -14.40 -11.73 -5.13
N LEU A 290 -14.36 -11.39 -6.43
CA LEU A 290 -13.17 -11.56 -7.24
C LEU A 290 -12.02 -10.65 -6.80
N LEU A 291 -12.30 -9.38 -6.46
CA LEU A 291 -11.31 -8.47 -5.89
C LEU A 291 -10.80 -8.97 -4.53
N GLY A 292 -11.71 -9.41 -3.65
CA GLY A 292 -11.38 -10.03 -2.36
C GLY A 292 -10.50 -11.26 -2.52
N SER A 293 -10.74 -12.10 -3.53
CA SER A 293 -9.94 -13.29 -3.82
C SER A 293 -8.48 -13.01 -4.19
N LEU A 294 -8.15 -11.75 -4.51
CA LEU A 294 -6.77 -11.28 -4.71
C LEU A 294 -6.12 -10.80 -3.42
N MET A 295 -6.90 -10.53 -2.37
CA MET A 295 -6.41 -10.01 -1.08
C MET A 295 -6.05 -11.13 -0.10
N VAL A 296 -5.47 -10.75 1.02
CA VAL A 296 -5.14 -11.63 2.14
C VAL A 296 -5.85 -11.14 3.39
N GLN A 297 -6.36 -12.06 4.19
CA GLN A 297 -7.00 -11.76 5.46
C GLN A 297 -6.08 -10.93 6.36
N ALA A 298 -6.63 -9.86 6.93
CA ALA A 298 -5.93 -9.06 7.92
C ALA A 298 -5.97 -9.75 9.30
N PRO A 299 -5.00 -9.47 10.18
CA PRO A 299 -5.03 -9.95 11.56
C PRO A 299 -6.32 -9.51 12.30
N GLY A 300 -6.75 -10.33 13.26
CA GLY A 300 -7.86 -9.98 14.16
C GLY A 300 -9.24 -9.87 13.49
N GLY A 301 -9.43 -10.46 12.30
CA GLY A 301 -10.72 -10.43 11.60
C GLY A 301 -11.08 -9.07 10.99
N SER A 302 -10.13 -8.14 10.94
CA SER A 302 -10.32 -6.85 10.26
C SER A 302 -10.49 -7.04 8.75
N PRO A 303 -11.15 -6.10 8.05
CA PRO A 303 -11.24 -6.14 6.61
C PRO A 303 -9.85 -6.15 5.93
N PRO A 304 -9.70 -6.89 4.80
CA PRO A 304 -8.44 -6.96 4.07
C PRO A 304 -8.11 -5.65 3.33
N ALA A 305 -9.13 -4.84 3.01
CA ALA A 305 -8.96 -3.48 2.53
C ALA A 305 -8.94 -2.51 3.71
N ARG A 306 -7.89 -1.68 3.81
CA ARG A 306 -7.72 -0.73 4.92
C ARG A 306 -8.61 0.50 4.69
N LEU A 307 -9.71 0.59 5.43
CA LEU A 307 -10.57 1.76 5.50
C LEU A 307 -9.93 2.80 6.42
N ILE A 308 -9.80 4.04 5.94
CA ILE A 308 -9.14 5.12 6.67
C ILE A 308 -10.07 6.33 6.71
N THR A 309 -10.05 7.01 7.86
CA THR A 309 -10.56 8.35 8.03
C THR A 309 -9.48 9.22 8.68
N LEU A 310 -9.44 10.50 8.35
CA LEU A 310 -8.62 11.49 9.07
C LEU A 310 -9.41 12.20 10.17
N ALA A 311 -10.74 12.06 10.18
CA ALA A 311 -11.58 12.43 11.31
C ALA A 311 -11.43 11.42 12.46
N GLU A 312 -11.89 11.80 13.66
CA GLU A 312 -11.86 10.90 14.84
C GLU A 312 -12.65 9.61 14.61
N SER A 313 -13.74 9.69 13.87
CA SER A 313 -14.53 8.54 13.44
C SER A 313 -15.20 8.82 12.10
N SER A 314 -15.58 7.75 11.40
CA SER A 314 -16.34 7.83 10.15
C SER A 314 -17.30 6.65 10.09
N TYR A 315 -18.43 6.87 9.43
CA TYR A 315 -19.45 5.87 9.22
C TYR A 315 -19.27 5.21 7.86
N LEU A 316 -19.27 3.89 7.84
CA LEU A 316 -19.37 3.09 6.62
C LEU A 316 -20.83 2.74 6.40
N ASP A 317 -21.40 3.15 5.27
CA ASP A 317 -22.79 2.81 4.94
C ASP A 317 -22.98 1.30 4.76
N GLU A 318 -24.19 0.80 5.06
CA GLU A 318 -24.50 -0.63 5.04
C GLU A 318 -24.21 -1.29 3.68
N ALA A 319 -24.42 -0.57 2.58
CA ALA A 319 -24.22 -1.11 1.24
C ALA A 319 -22.73 -1.27 0.92
N SER A 320 -21.90 -0.29 1.27
CA SER A 320 -20.43 -0.39 1.21
C SER A 320 -19.90 -1.45 2.18
N ALA A 321 -20.43 -1.51 3.41
CA ALA A 321 -20.04 -2.48 4.43
C ALA A 321 -20.25 -3.92 3.94
N ARG A 322 -21.42 -4.21 3.35
CA ARG A 322 -21.72 -5.51 2.75
C ARG A 322 -20.70 -5.92 1.68
N LEU A 323 -20.28 -4.99 0.81
CA LEU A 323 -19.27 -5.29 -0.23
C LEU A 323 -17.89 -5.57 0.37
N VAL A 324 -17.53 -4.84 1.43
CA VAL A 324 -16.30 -5.09 2.19
C VAL A 324 -16.33 -6.46 2.88
N ASP A 325 -17.49 -6.87 3.40
CA ASP A 325 -17.68 -8.21 3.97
C ASP A 325 -17.52 -9.31 2.92
N VAL A 326 -18.08 -9.11 1.72
CA VAL A 326 -17.88 -10.04 0.58
C VAL A 326 -16.40 -10.15 0.20
N MET A 327 -15.67 -9.03 0.16
CA MET A 327 -14.21 -9.04 -0.06
C MET A 327 -13.49 -9.80 1.06
N THR A 328 -13.90 -9.60 2.31
CA THR A 328 -13.32 -10.24 3.50
C THR A 328 -13.52 -11.75 3.46
N TYR A 329 -14.74 -12.21 3.17
CA TYR A 329 -15.06 -13.64 3.07
C TYR A 329 -14.30 -14.33 1.93
N SER A 330 -14.07 -13.60 0.83
CA SER A 330 -13.37 -14.13 -0.35
C SER A 330 -11.84 -14.06 -0.22
N ALA A 331 -11.31 -13.37 0.80
CA ALA A 331 -9.89 -13.17 0.98
C ALA A 331 -9.14 -14.46 1.29
N ARG A 332 -7.89 -14.54 0.80
CA ARG A 332 -7.03 -15.70 1.02
C ARG A 332 -6.59 -15.76 2.47
N GLY A 333 -6.49 -16.98 3.02
CA GLY A 333 -5.94 -17.19 4.36
C GLY A 333 -4.50 -16.68 4.48
N MET A 334 -4.20 -15.93 5.53
CA MET A 334 -2.85 -15.45 5.85
C MET A 334 -1.88 -16.63 6.03
N VAL A 335 -2.26 -17.56 6.90
CA VAL A 335 -1.46 -18.73 7.26
C VAL A 335 -1.88 -19.95 6.44
N THR A 336 -0.91 -20.71 5.96
CA THR A 336 -1.19 -21.98 5.28
C THR A 336 -1.59 -23.06 6.31
N ALA A 337 -2.55 -23.93 5.99
CA ALA A 337 -3.11 -24.92 6.92
C ALA A 337 -2.08 -25.87 7.60
N ARG A 338 -0.83 -25.94 7.11
CA ARG A 338 0.26 -26.73 7.72
C ARG A 338 0.95 -26.03 8.91
N GLN A 339 0.69 -24.74 9.14
CA GLN A 339 1.32 -23.94 10.20
C GLN A 339 0.26 -23.37 11.16
N GLN A 340 -0.72 -24.18 11.58
CA GLN A 340 -1.59 -23.76 12.68
C GLN A 340 -0.70 -23.45 13.90
N LEU A 341 -0.74 -22.18 14.30
CA LEU A 341 -0.03 -21.61 15.44
C LEU A 341 -0.26 -22.51 16.65
N ARG A 342 0.81 -23.13 17.17
CA ARG A 342 0.77 -23.69 18.52
C ARG A 342 0.71 -22.48 19.45
N HIS A 343 -0.42 -22.39 20.15
CA HIS A 343 -0.68 -21.38 21.18
C HIS A 343 0.36 -21.40 22.29
#